data_AF-A0A2K5JFC8-F1
#
_entry.id   AF-A0A2K5JFC8-F1
#
_cell.length_a   1.000
_cell.length_b   1.000
_cell.length_c   1.000
_cell.angle_alpha   90.00
_cell.angle_beta   90.00
_cell.angle_gamma   90.00
#
_symmetry.space_group_name_H-M   'P 1'
#
loop_
_entity.id
_entity.type
_entity.pdbx_description
1 polymer ?
#
loop_
_entity_poly.entity_id
_entity_poly.type
_entity_poly.pdbx_seq_one_letter_code
_entity_poly.pdbx_strand_id
1 'polypeptide(L)'
;MAEIGEDLDKSDVSSLIFLMKDYMGRGKINKEKSFLDLVVELEKLNLVAPDQLDLLEKCLKNIHRIDLKTKIQKYKQSEEPVKTSIQESAAFMPQSIPEERYKMKSKPLGICLIIDCIGNETELLQDTFTSLGYEVQKFLHLSVNGIAQILGQFACMTEHRDYDSFVCVLVSRGGSQSVYGVDQTHSGLPLHHIRRMFMGDSCPYLAGKPKVFFIQNYVVSEGQLEDSSLLEVDGPAMKNVEFKAPQRGLSTVHREADFFWSLCTADVSLLERSCSSPSLYLQCLSQKLRQER
;
A
#
# COMPACT_ATOMS: atom_id res chain seq x y z
N MET A 1 -23.10 25.96 -5.59
CA MET A 1 -22.02 26.36 -6.53
C MET A 1 -22.06 27.82 -6.93
N ALA A 2 -23.23 28.43 -7.21
CA ALA A 2 -23.35 29.86 -7.52
C ALA A 2 -22.77 30.78 -6.43
N GLU A 3 -23.10 30.53 -5.16
CA GLU A 3 -22.58 31.27 -4.00
C GLU A 3 -21.07 31.13 -3.74
N ILE A 4 -20.38 30.20 -4.41
CA ILE A 4 -18.91 30.05 -4.30
C ILE A 4 -18.23 30.89 -5.39
N GLY A 5 -18.89 31.05 -6.54
CA GLY A 5 -18.40 31.90 -7.62
C GLY A 5 -18.45 33.40 -7.31
N GLU A 6 -19.39 33.82 -6.47
CA GLU A 6 -19.52 35.22 -6.04
C GLU A 6 -18.42 35.64 -5.05
N ASP A 7 -17.89 34.69 -4.28
CA ASP A 7 -16.83 34.93 -3.29
C ASP A 7 -15.41 34.84 -3.91
N LEU A 8 -15.29 34.61 -5.23
CA LEU A 8 -14.01 34.47 -5.94
C LEU A 8 -13.68 35.70 -6.79
N ASP A 9 -12.52 36.31 -6.53
CA ASP A 9 -12.04 37.44 -7.34
C ASP A 9 -11.46 36.98 -8.68
N LYS A 10 -11.34 37.90 -9.65
CA LYS A 10 -10.77 37.62 -10.99
C LYS A 10 -9.37 36.98 -10.94
N SER A 11 -8.57 37.31 -9.92
CA SER A 11 -7.25 36.72 -9.69
C SER A 11 -7.35 35.26 -9.25
N ASP A 12 -8.31 34.94 -8.38
CA ASP A 12 -8.54 33.59 -7.88
C ASP A 12 -9.09 32.69 -8.98
N VAL A 13 -10.02 33.21 -9.79
CA VAL A 13 -10.55 32.50 -10.97
C VAL A 13 -9.43 32.21 -11.98
N SER A 14 -8.53 33.16 -12.21
CA SER A 14 -7.38 32.94 -13.10
C SER A 14 -6.43 31.87 -12.56
N SER A 15 -6.22 31.85 -11.25
CA SER A 15 -5.39 30.85 -10.57
C SER A 15 -6.01 29.45 -10.61
N LEU A 16 -7.33 29.36 -10.45
CA LEU A 16 -8.08 28.10 -10.60
C LEU A 16 -8.01 27.59 -12.05
N ILE A 17 -8.21 28.46 -13.03
CA ILE A 17 -8.06 28.11 -14.45
C ILE A 17 -6.65 27.59 -14.75
N PHE A 18 -5.62 28.20 -14.15
CA PHE A 18 -4.24 27.74 -14.29
C PHE A 18 -4.03 26.33 -13.72
N LEU A 19 -4.47 26.09 -12.48
CA LEU A 19 -4.36 24.77 -11.83
C LEU A 19 -5.15 23.69 -12.56
N MET A 20 -6.27 24.06 -13.19
CA MET A 20 -7.16 23.13 -13.88
C MET A 20 -6.77 22.90 -15.34
N LYS A 21 -5.77 23.62 -15.86
CA LYS A 21 -5.28 23.50 -17.24
C LYS A 21 -4.75 22.10 -17.56
N ASP A 22 -4.15 21.43 -16.58
CA ASP A 22 -3.63 20.07 -16.73
C ASP A 22 -4.75 19.02 -16.85
N TYR A 23 -5.96 19.36 -16.38
CA TYR A 23 -7.13 18.48 -16.40
C TYR A 23 -8.05 18.72 -17.61
N MET A 24 -8.13 19.93 -18.14
CA MET A 24 -9.03 20.28 -19.25
C MET A 24 -8.43 20.12 -20.66
N GLY A 25 -7.16 19.72 -20.77
CA GLY A 25 -6.48 19.54 -22.06
C GLY A 25 -6.13 20.86 -22.76
N ARG A 26 -5.14 20.83 -23.68
CA ARG A 26 -4.59 22.03 -24.36
C ARG A 26 -5.53 22.64 -25.44
N GLY A 27 -6.84 22.61 -25.24
CA GLY A 27 -7.83 23.19 -26.14
C GLY A 27 -8.35 24.55 -25.66
N LYS A 28 -8.10 25.60 -26.47
CA LYS A 28 -8.60 27.00 -26.37
C LYS A 28 -9.27 27.40 -25.03
N ILE A 29 -8.45 27.83 -24.08
CA ILE A 29 -8.94 28.63 -22.95
C ILE A 29 -9.18 30.05 -23.48
N ASN A 30 -10.45 30.42 -23.69
CA ASN A 30 -10.83 31.81 -23.91
C ASN A 30 -10.45 32.64 -22.69
N LYS A 31 -9.94 33.85 -22.90
CA LYS A 31 -9.34 34.71 -21.86
C LYS A 31 -10.31 35.24 -20.80
N GLU A 32 -11.61 34.96 -20.93
CA GLU A 32 -12.64 35.41 -20.00
C GLU A 32 -13.66 34.29 -19.77
N LYS A 33 -13.34 33.37 -18.85
CA LYS A 33 -14.30 32.37 -18.35
C LYS A 33 -14.67 32.73 -16.92
N SER A 34 -15.96 32.77 -16.62
CA SER A 34 -16.46 32.88 -15.25
C SER A 34 -16.16 31.59 -14.47
N PHE A 35 -16.16 31.66 -13.15
CA PHE A 35 -16.10 30.45 -12.31
C PHE A 35 -17.21 29.46 -12.65
N LEU A 36 -18.41 29.95 -13.00
CA LEU A 36 -19.52 29.07 -13.40
C LEU A 36 -19.25 28.36 -14.72
N ASP A 37 -18.64 29.04 -15.70
CA ASP A 37 -18.23 28.39 -16.95
C ASP A 37 -17.18 27.32 -16.70
N LEU A 38 -16.28 27.54 -15.73
CA LEU A 38 -15.28 26.58 -15.32
C LEU A 38 -15.93 25.34 -14.68
N VAL A 39 -16.88 25.51 -13.77
CA VAL A 39 -17.60 24.39 -13.13
C VAL A 39 -18.39 23.59 -14.16
N VAL A 40 -19.09 24.25 -15.09
CA VAL A 40 -19.85 23.58 -16.16
C VAL A 40 -18.94 22.75 -17.07
N GLU A 41 -17.75 23.23 -17.41
CA GLU A 41 -16.79 22.46 -18.21
C GLU A 41 -16.23 21.25 -17.44
N LEU A 42 -16.00 21.39 -16.13
CA LEU A 42 -15.58 20.28 -15.27
C LEU A 42 -16.69 19.23 -15.11
N GLU A 43 -17.95 19.65 -15.00
CA GLU A 43 -19.11 18.76 -15.00
C GLU A 43 -19.21 17.97 -16.32
N LYS A 44 -19.03 18.63 -17.47
CA LYS A 44 -18.98 17.95 -18.79
C LYS A 44 -17.87 16.90 -18.89
N LEU A 45 -16.76 17.12 -18.20
CA LEU A 45 -15.62 16.20 -18.15
C LEU A 45 -15.77 15.14 -17.04
N ASN A 46 -16.89 15.08 -16.32
CA ASN A 46 -17.11 14.25 -15.13
C ASN A 46 -16.03 14.40 -14.05
N LEU A 47 -15.42 15.59 -13.95
CA LEU A 47 -14.39 15.92 -12.96
C LEU A 47 -14.98 16.55 -11.69
N VAL A 48 -16.20 17.10 -11.80
CA VAL A 48 -16.96 17.71 -10.71
C VAL A 48 -18.42 17.24 -10.84
N ALA A 49 -19.03 16.83 -9.73
CA ALA A 49 -20.44 16.48 -9.61
C ALA A 49 -20.94 16.88 -8.20
N PRO A 50 -22.26 16.94 -7.93
CA PRO A 50 -22.78 17.32 -6.60
C PRO A 50 -22.19 16.50 -5.44
N ASP A 51 -21.92 15.22 -5.69
CA ASP A 51 -21.31 14.25 -4.78
C ASP A 51 -19.77 14.16 -4.91
N GLN A 52 -19.17 14.76 -5.95
CA GLN A 52 -17.74 14.67 -6.27
C GLN A 52 -17.12 16.08 -6.42
N LEU A 53 -16.84 16.73 -5.29
CA LEU A 53 -16.22 18.06 -5.23
C LEU A 53 -14.73 18.06 -4.82
N ASP A 54 -14.09 16.89 -4.72
CA ASP A 54 -12.72 16.75 -4.20
C ASP A 54 -11.68 17.50 -5.01
N LEU A 55 -11.85 17.52 -6.34
CA LEU A 55 -10.97 18.25 -7.24
C LEU A 55 -11.06 19.76 -7.01
N LEU A 56 -12.27 20.27 -6.75
CA LEU A 56 -12.49 21.68 -6.44
C LEU A 56 -11.95 22.05 -5.05
N GLU A 57 -12.12 21.19 -4.04
CA GLU A 57 -11.52 21.37 -2.71
C GLU A 57 -10.00 21.43 -2.77
N LYS A 58 -9.37 20.55 -3.57
CA LYS A 58 -7.92 20.54 -3.77
C LYS A 58 -7.44 21.84 -4.43
N CYS A 59 -8.15 22.30 -5.47
CA CYS A 59 -7.79 23.55 -6.16
C CYS A 59 -7.94 24.77 -5.26
N LEU A 60 -9.04 24.86 -4.48
CA LEU A 60 -9.25 25.94 -3.51
C LEU A 60 -8.21 25.95 -2.39
N LYS A 61 -7.78 24.77 -1.93
CA LYS A 61 -6.65 24.65 -0.99
C LYS A 61 -5.35 25.19 -1.59
N ASN A 62 -5.10 24.91 -2.87
CA ASN A 62 -3.87 25.33 -3.56
C ASN A 62 -3.82 26.84 -3.83
N ILE A 63 -4.97 27.51 -3.98
CA ILE A 63 -5.04 28.98 -4.05
C ILE A 63 -5.20 29.64 -2.67
N HIS A 64 -5.00 28.88 -1.58
CA HIS A 64 -5.14 29.34 -0.19
C HIS A 64 -6.53 29.88 0.20
N ARG A 65 -7.59 29.57 -0.57
CA ARG A 65 -8.99 29.90 -0.25
C ARG A 65 -9.63 28.81 0.63
N ILE A 66 -9.13 28.71 1.86
CA ILE A 66 -9.56 27.70 2.83
C ILE A 66 -11.00 27.96 3.31
N ASP A 67 -11.41 29.23 3.34
CA ASP A 67 -12.78 29.68 3.61
C ASP A 67 -13.81 29.01 2.67
N LEU A 68 -13.50 28.99 1.37
CA LEU A 68 -14.38 28.39 0.36
C LEU A 68 -14.31 26.86 0.37
N LYS A 69 -13.14 26.29 0.67
CA LYS A 69 -13.01 24.85 0.91
C LYS A 69 -13.93 24.41 2.05
N THR A 70 -13.92 25.14 3.17
CA THR A 70 -14.79 24.84 4.32
C THR A 70 -16.27 25.04 3.98
N LYS A 71 -16.62 26.02 3.13
CA LYS A 71 -17.99 26.21 2.61
C LYS A 71 -18.45 25.00 1.80
N ILE A 72 -17.61 24.48 0.90
CA ILE A 72 -17.89 23.25 0.11
C ILE A 72 -18.06 22.01 1.00
N GLN A 73 -17.20 21.86 2.01
CA GLN A 73 -17.31 20.74 2.95
C GLN A 73 -18.62 20.79 3.76
N LYS A 74 -19.10 22.00 4.10
CA LYS A 74 -20.42 22.18 4.73
C LYS A 74 -21.56 21.84 3.78
N TYR A 75 -21.46 22.18 2.48
CA TYR A 75 -22.46 21.76 1.48
C TYR A 75 -22.51 20.23 1.31
N LYS A 76 -21.36 19.54 1.29
CA LYS A 76 -21.29 18.06 1.28
C LYS A 76 -21.98 17.41 2.49
N GLN A 77 -21.99 18.10 3.64
CA GLN A 77 -22.63 17.61 4.86
C GLN A 77 -24.11 17.99 4.97
N SER A 78 -24.61 18.90 4.14
CA SER A 78 -26.01 19.37 4.20
C SER A 78 -26.95 18.76 3.16
N GLU A 79 -26.46 17.96 2.21
CA GLU A 79 -27.30 17.23 1.25
C GLU A 79 -27.40 15.73 1.59
N GLU A 80 -28.33 15.39 2.48
CA GLU A 80 -29.07 14.11 2.46
C GLU A 80 -30.54 14.38 2.89
N PRO A 81 -31.49 13.55 2.43
CA PRO A 81 -32.78 14.01 1.93
C PRO A 81 -33.79 14.37 3.03
N VAL A 82 -34.57 15.41 2.73
CA VAL A 82 -35.81 15.78 3.42
C VAL A 82 -36.74 14.55 3.56
N LYS A 83 -36.87 14.04 4.79
CA LYS A 83 -38.10 13.39 5.26
C LYS A 83 -38.47 13.91 6.64
N THR A 84 -39.71 14.36 6.69
CA THR A 84 -40.43 15.03 7.76
C THR A 84 -40.62 14.19 9.03
N SER A 85 -40.67 14.91 10.16
CA SER A 85 -41.41 14.63 11.41
C SER A 85 -40.74 13.82 12.53
N ILE A 86 -40.13 14.58 13.46
CA ILE A 86 -40.24 14.51 14.94
C ILE A 86 -40.37 13.12 15.58
N GLN A 87 -39.33 12.68 16.32
CA GLN A 87 -39.40 12.53 17.79
C GLN A 87 -38.00 12.33 18.40
N GLU A 88 -37.80 13.07 19.47
CA GLU A 88 -36.62 13.24 20.32
C GLU A 88 -36.40 12.01 21.22
N SER A 89 -35.22 11.37 21.17
CA SER A 89 -34.52 10.74 22.31
C SER A 89 -33.43 9.75 21.87
N ALA A 90 -32.41 9.67 22.73
CA ALA A 90 -31.30 8.71 22.80
C ALA A 90 -30.01 9.08 22.03
N ALA A 91 -28.92 9.05 22.78
CA ALA A 91 -27.57 9.42 22.42
C ALA A 91 -27.11 8.82 21.07
N PHE A 92 -26.65 9.68 20.17
CA PHE A 92 -26.00 9.27 18.93
C PHE A 92 -24.62 8.71 19.26
N MET A 93 -24.57 7.40 19.51
CA MET A 93 -23.31 6.66 19.38
C MET A 93 -22.91 6.74 17.91
N PRO A 94 -21.67 7.14 17.55
CA PRO A 94 -21.23 7.07 16.17
C PRO A 94 -21.35 5.62 15.72
N GLN A 95 -22.22 5.36 14.74
CA GLN A 95 -22.31 4.05 14.12
C GLN A 95 -20.94 3.74 13.53
N SER A 96 -20.32 2.66 14.01
CA SER A 96 -19.07 2.14 13.49
C SER A 96 -19.19 1.97 11.99
N ILE A 97 -18.22 2.49 11.24
CA ILE A 97 -17.98 2.10 9.84
C ILE A 97 -18.07 0.57 9.79
N PRO A 98 -18.77 -0.04 8.80
CA PRO A 98 -18.76 -1.48 8.66
C PRO A 98 -17.31 -1.97 8.63
N GLU A 99 -16.85 -2.62 9.70
CA GLU A 99 -15.50 -3.17 9.74
C GLU A 99 -15.44 -4.34 8.76
N GLU A 100 -14.93 -4.07 7.56
CA GLU A 100 -14.55 -5.13 6.64
C GLU A 100 -13.37 -5.88 7.25
N ARG A 101 -13.63 -7.13 7.65
CA ARG A 101 -12.63 -8.04 8.21
C ARG A 101 -12.34 -9.13 7.20
N TYR A 102 -11.06 -9.45 7.00
CA TYR A 102 -10.66 -10.59 6.20
C TYR A 102 -11.30 -11.88 6.72
N LYS A 103 -11.81 -12.70 5.81
CA LYS A 103 -12.23 -14.06 6.13
C LYS A 103 -11.01 -14.85 6.62
N MET A 104 -11.08 -15.45 7.80
CA MET A 104 -10.01 -16.24 8.43
C MET A 104 -10.59 -17.49 9.10
N LYS A 105 -11.12 -18.42 8.31
CA LYS A 105 -11.89 -19.61 8.76
C LYS A 105 -11.41 -20.93 8.18
N SER A 106 -10.60 -20.91 7.11
CA SER A 106 -10.06 -22.13 6.49
C SER A 106 -9.22 -22.95 7.48
N LYS A 107 -9.10 -24.25 7.23
CA LYS A 107 -8.28 -25.16 8.04
C LYS A 107 -7.40 -26.00 7.11
N PRO A 108 -6.09 -25.69 7.01
CA PRO A 108 -5.37 -24.61 7.68
C PRO A 108 -5.83 -23.20 7.25
N LEU A 109 -5.51 -22.17 8.04
CA LEU A 109 -5.72 -20.75 7.68
C LEU A 109 -4.95 -20.37 6.40
N GLY A 110 -3.85 -21.08 6.18
CA GLY A 110 -3.10 -21.10 4.95
C GLY A 110 -1.70 -21.63 5.19
N ILE A 111 -0.81 -21.35 4.25
CA ILE A 111 0.58 -21.76 4.31
C ILE A 111 1.41 -20.68 5.02
N CYS A 112 2.27 -21.12 5.93
CA CYS A 112 3.34 -20.31 6.51
C CYS A 112 4.69 -20.83 5.99
N LEU A 113 5.30 -20.09 5.07
CA LEU A 113 6.61 -20.39 4.50
C LEU A 113 7.70 -19.74 5.35
N ILE A 114 8.54 -20.54 5.99
CA ILE A 114 9.70 -20.06 6.75
C ILE A 114 10.97 -20.37 5.95
N ILE A 115 11.71 -19.33 5.56
CA ILE A 115 13.02 -19.44 4.93
C ILE A 115 14.04 -18.84 5.88
N ASP A 116 14.89 -19.68 6.46
CA ASP A 116 15.94 -19.26 7.38
C ASP A 116 17.33 -19.61 6.82
N CYS A 117 17.97 -18.61 6.23
CA CYS A 117 19.29 -18.74 5.61
C CYS A 117 20.43 -18.60 6.62
N ILE A 118 20.12 -18.29 7.89
CA ILE A 118 21.13 -18.05 8.93
C ILE A 118 21.26 -19.27 9.84
N GLY A 119 20.16 -19.98 10.08
CA GLY A 119 20.08 -21.07 11.04
C GLY A 119 19.80 -20.60 12.47
N ASN A 120 19.22 -19.41 12.63
CA ASN A 120 18.80 -18.91 13.93
C ASN A 120 17.53 -19.65 14.34
N GLU A 121 17.56 -20.49 15.38
CA GLU A 121 16.44 -21.37 15.81
C GLU A 121 15.03 -20.76 15.67
N THR A 122 14.43 -20.91 14.48
CA THR A 122 13.10 -20.40 14.13
C THR A 122 11.97 -21.32 14.59
N GLU A 123 12.28 -22.32 15.41
CA GLU A 123 11.34 -23.29 15.99
C GLU A 123 10.20 -22.59 16.74
N LEU A 124 10.52 -21.54 17.49
CA LEU A 124 9.51 -20.79 18.23
C LEU A 124 8.46 -20.16 17.29
N LEU A 125 8.83 -19.74 16.07
CA LEU A 125 7.89 -19.22 15.10
C LEU A 125 7.10 -20.33 14.42
N GLN A 126 7.76 -21.45 14.11
CA GLN A 126 7.09 -22.64 13.57
C GLN A 126 5.96 -23.11 14.49
N ASP A 127 6.25 -23.27 15.78
CA ASP A 127 5.26 -23.63 16.79
C ASP A 127 4.15 -22.59 16.91
N THR A 128 4.48 -21.29 16.81
CA THR A 128 3.51 -20.20 16.90
C THR A 128 2.50 -20.27 15.77
N PHE A 129 2.99 -20.33 14.52
CA PHE A 129 2.14 -20.36 13.33
C PHE A 129 1.40 -21.69 13.19
N THR A 130 2.02 -22.82 13.55
CA THR A 130 1.34 -24.12 13.64
C THR A 130 0.17 -24.04 14.61
N SER A 131 0.41 -23.47 15.79
CA SER A 131 -0.63 -23.33 16.81
C SER A 131 -1.71 -22.30 16.41
N LEU A 132 -1.41 -21.32 15.54
CA LEU A 132 -2.38 -20.41 14.95
C LEU A 132 -3.23 -21.10 13.85
N GLY A 133 -2.89 -22.31 13.45
CA GLY A 133 -3.63 -23.08 12.45
C GLY A 133 -3.08 -22.94 11.03
N TYR A 134 -1.82 -22.53 10.86
CA TYR A 134 -1.14 -22.55 9.57
C TYR A 134 -0.43 -23.89 9.32
N GLU A 135 -0.32 -24.25 8.05
CA GLU A 135 0.59 -25.30 7.61
C GLU A 135 1.99 -24.71 7.42
N VAL A 136 2.92 -25.07 8.29
CA VAL A 136 4.28 -24.50 8.29
C VAL A 136 5.21 -25.34 7.43
N GLN A 137 5.86 -24.71 6.47
CA GLN A 137 6.93 -25.32 5.66
C GLN A 137 8.22 -24.53 5.84
N LYS A 138 9.26 -25.20 6.33
CA LYS A 138 10.54 -24.57 6.72
C LYS A 138 11.67 -25.04 5.81
N PHE A 139 12.45 -24.08 5.31
CA PHE A 139 13.65 -24.31 4.51
C PHE A 139 14.84 -23.57 5.13
N LEU A 140 15.98 -24.24 5.16
CA LEU A 140 17.20 -23.73 5.76
C LEU A 140 18.30 -23.54 4.73
N HIS A 141 19.17 -22.55 4.97
CA HIS A 141 20.44 -22.37 4.25
C HIS A 141 20.29 -22.27 2.71
N LEU A 142 19.21 -21.62 2.23
CA LEU A 142 18.99 -21.44 0.80
C LEU A 142 19.88 -20.33 0.21
N SER A 143 20.40 -20.57 -1.00
CA SER A 143 21.03 -19.55 -1.85
C SER A 143 19.99 -18.59 -2.42
N VAL A 144 20.42 -17.45 -2.99
CA VAL A 144 19.53 -16.48 -3.66
C VAL A 144 18.63 -17.17 -4.69
N ASN A 145 19.21 -18.05 -5.50
CA ASN A 145 18.46 -18.81 -6.50
C ASN A 145 17.47 -19.79 -5.86
N GLY A 146 17.87 -20.47 -4.77
CA GLY A 146 16.99 -21.36 -4.03
C GLY A 146 15.79 -20.62 -3.42
N ILE A 147 16.02 -19.43 -2.86
CA ILE A 147 14.95 -18.57 -2.33
C ILE A 147 13.98 -18.20 -3.45
N ALA A 148 14.47 -17.73 -4.60
CA ALA A 148 13.62 -17.36 -5.73
C ALA A 148 12.81 -18.56 -6.26
N GLN A 149 13.43 -19.74 -6.35
CA GLN A 149 12.75 -20.97 -6.78
C GLN A 149 11.63 -21.38 -5.82
N ILE A 150 11.90 -21.44 -4.52
CA ILE A 150 10.91 -21.78 -3.50
C ILE A 150 9.78 -20.76 -3.48
N LEU A 151 10.07 -19.46 -3.46
CA LEU A 151 9.04 -18.43 -3.50
C LEU A 151 8.15 -18.54 -4.75
N GLY A 152 8.75 -18.84 -5.90
CA GLY A 152 8.02 -19.04 -7.16
C GLY A 152 7.12 -20.27 -7.12
N GLN A 153 7.61 -21.37 -6.57
CA GLN A 153 6.82 -22.58 -6.37
C GLN A 153 5.61 -22.31 -5.47
N PHE A 154 5.83 -21.65 -4.33
CA PHE A 154 4.76 -21.34 -3.39
C PHE A 154 3.77 -20.32 -3.94
N ALA A 155 4.21 -19.33 -4.71
CA ALA A 155 3.31 -18.39 -5.38
C ALA A 155 2.36 -19.09 -6.38
N CYS A 156 2.78 -20.21 -6.96
CA CYS A 156 1.99 -20.96 -7.94
C CYS A 156 1.14 -22.08 -7.35
N MET A 157 1.15 -22.31 -6.03
CA MET A 157 0.36 -23.37 -5.40
C MET A 157 -1.14 -23.14 -5.58
N THR A 158 -1.84 -24.15 -6.08
CA THR A 158 -3.28 -24.12 -6.31
C THR A 158 -4.09 -24.18 -5.02
N GLU A 159 -3.49 -24.72 -3.96
CA GLU A 159 -4.03 -24.93 -2.63
C GLU A 159 -4.38 -23.60 -1.96
N HIS A 160 -3.70 -22.51 -2.34
CA HIS A 160 -4.06 -21.15 -1.93
C HIS A 160 -5.50 -20.79 -2.23
N ARG A 161 -6.16 -21.45 -3.20
CA ARG A 161 -7.58 -21.27 -3.48
C ARG A 161 -8.45 -21.56 -2.26
N ASP A 162 -8.11 -22.61 -1.52
CA ASP A 162 -8.90 -23.13 -0.40
C ASP A 162 -8.51 -22.50 0.94
N TYR A 163 -7.35 -21.84 0.99
CA TYR A 163 -6.86 -21.12 2.15
C TYR A 163 -7.32 -19.66 2.18
N ASP A 164 -7.34 -19.07 3.36
CA ASP A 164 -7.80 -17.70 3.56
C ASP A 164 -6.65 -16.69 3.60
N SER A 165 -5.40 -17.11 3.83
CA SER A 165 -4.24 -16.21 3.96
C SER A 165 -2.92 -16.87 3.58
N PHE A 166 -1.87 -16.07 3.43
CA PHE A 166 -0.50 -16.55 3.24
C PHE A 166 0.46 -15.79 4.15
N VAL A 167 1.40 -16.51 4.76
CA VAL A 167 2.46 -15.94 5.60
C VAL A 167 3.82 -16.38 5.07
N CYS A 168 4.77 -15.45 4.99
CA CYS A 168 6.16 -15.75 4.72
C CYS A 168 7.06 -15.10 5.78
N VAL A 169 7.91 -15.91 6.40
CA VAL A 169 8.98 -15.47 7.29
C VAL A 169 10.30 -15.67 6.56
N LEU A 170 11.07 -14.60 6.36
CA LEU A 170 12.35 -14.64 5.67
C LEU A 170 13.46 -14.10 6.59
N VAL A 171 14.42 -14.95 6.92
CA VAL A 171 15.57 -14.61 7.76
C VAL A 171 16.84 -14.77 6.93
N SER A 172 17.53 -13.67 6.66
CA SER A 172 18.66 -13.68 5.74
C SER A 172 19.67 -12.58 6.03
N ARG A 173 20.92 -12.76 5.57
CA ARG A 173 21.85 -11.65 5.36
C ARG A 173 21.44 -10.92 4.08
N GLY A 174 21.77 -9.65 3.96
CA GLY A 174 21.33 -8.87 2.80
C GLY A 174 21.90 -7.46 2.72
N GLY A 175 21.36 -6.72 1.76
CA GLY A 175 21.57 -5.29 1.59
C GLY A 175 20.34 -4.51 2.05
N SER A 176 20.32 -3.20 1.83
CA SER A 176 19.23 -2.31 2.27
C SER A 176 17.85 -2.76 1.77
N GLN A 177 17.75 -3.30 0.55
CA GLN A 177 16.48 -3.73 -0.09
C GLN A 177 16.61 -5.08 -0.82
N SER A 178 17.54 -5.93 -0.38
CA SER A 178 17.79 -7.23 -0.98
C SER A 178 18.24 -8.27 0.04
N VAL A 179 18.02 -9.55 -0.27
CA VAL A 179 18.49 -10.68 0.54
C VAL A 179 19.53 -11.49 -0.24
N TYR A 180 20.54 -12.01 0.46
CA TYR A 180 21.66 -12.76 -0.12
C TYR A 180 21.57 -14.27 0.13
N GLY A 181 20.63 -14.72 0.97
CA GLY A 181 20.58 -16.12 1.35
C GLY A 181 21.87 -16.53 2.07
N VAL A 182 22.45 -17.65 1.65
CA VAL A 182 23.80 -18.08 2.06
C VAL A 182 24.92 -17.58 1.15
N ASP A 183 24.57 -16.90 0.05
CA ASP A 183 25.56 -16.45 -0.93
C ASP A 183 26.31 -15.22 -0.38
N GLN A 184 27.62 -15.15 -0.65
CA GLN A 184 28.47 -14.01 -0.28
C GLN A 184 28.51 -12.93 -1.38
N THR A 185 27.48 -12.85 -2.22
CA THR A 185 27.48 -12.02 -3.44
C THR A 185 26.85 -10.66 -3.19
N HIS A 186 27.32 -9.64 -3.92
CA HIS A 186 26.71 -8.30 -3.90
C HIS A 186 25.39 -8.21 -4.71
N SER A 187 25.03 -9.26 -5.47
CA SER A 187 23.81 -9.32 -6.27
C SER A 187 22.70 -10.09 -5.52
N GLY A 188 22.09 -9.45 -4.53
CA GLY A 188 20.98 -10.05 -3.79
C GLY A 188 19.67 -10.10 -4.56
N LEU A 189 18.74 -10.94 -4.09
CA LEU A 189 17.35 -10.95 -4.55
C LEU A 189 16.64 -9.70 -4.01
N PRO A 190 16.20 -8.77 -4.88
CA PRO A 190 15.52 -7.57 -4.41
C PRO A 190 14.17 -7.89 -3.78
N LEU A 191 13.85 -7.23 -2.68
CA LEU A 191 12.57 -7.42 -1.97
C LEU A 191 11.35 -7.11 -2.85
N HIS A 192 11.47 -6.13 -3.75
CA HIS A 192 10.40 -5.82 -4.72
C HIS A 192 10.11 -6.98 -5.67
N HIS A 193 11.12 -7.82 -5.99
CA HIS A 193 10.94 -8.99 -6.83
C HIS A 193 10.13 -10.05 -6.10
N ILE A 194 10.43 -10.29 -4.82
CA ILE A 194 9.63 -11.17 -3.94
C ILE A 194 8.18 -10.70 -3.91
N ARG A 195 7.94 -9.41 -3.66
CA ARG A 195 6.56 -8.86 -3.64
C ARG A 195 5.84 -9.07 -4.97
N ARG A 196 6.51 -8.87 -6.10
CA ARG A 196 5.93 -9.04 -7.44
C ARG A 196 5.41 -10.46 -7.67
N MET A 197 6.12 -11.48 -7.19
CA MET A 197 5.72 -12.89 -7.37
C MET A 197 4.36 -13.21 -6.74
N PHE A 198 3.94 -12.45 -5.72
CA PHE A 198 2.68 -12.65 -5.00
C PHE A 198 1.60 -11.61 -5.34
N MET A 199 1.83 -10.75 -6.34
CA MET A 199 0.83 -9.78 -6.80
C MET A 199 -0.36 -10.51 -7.45
N GLY A 200 -1.55 -9.89 -7.46
CA GLY A 200 -2.78 -10.55 -7.90
C GLY A 200 -2.79 -11.03 -9.36
N ASP A 201 -1.93 -10.46 -10.22
CA ASP A 201 -1.72 -10.92 -11.60
C ASP A 201 -0.79 -12.14 -11.69
N SER A 202 0.19 -12.25 -10.79
CA SER A 202 1.18 -13.31 -10.75
C SER A 202 0.76 -14.49 -9.86
N CYS A 203 -0.04 -14.23 -8.82
CA CYS A 203 -0.56 -15.17 -7.84
C CYS A 203 -2.08 -14.97 -7.66
N PRO A 204 -2.89 -15.37 -8.65
CA PRO A 204 -4.34 -15.11 -8.64
C PRO A 204 -5.07 -15.83 -7.51
N TYR A 205 -4.55 -16.96 -7.02
CA TYR A 205 -5.17 -17.72 -5.92
C TYR A 205 -5.13 -17.00 -4.57
N LEU A 206 -4.26 -16.00 -4.41
CA LEU A 206 -4.16 -15.12 -3.23
C LEU A 206 -4.71 -13.70 -3.48
N ALA A 207 -5.39 -13.45 -4.60
CA ALA A 207 -6.04 -12.17 -4.84
C ALA A 207 -7.18 -11.93 -3.81
N GLY A 208 -7.22 -10.74 -3.19
CA GLY A 208 -8.20 -10.43 -2.14
C GLY A 208 -7.93 -11.07 -0.77
N LYS A 209 -6.84 -11.82 -0.63
CA LYS A 209 -6.44 -12.51 0.62
C LYS A 209 -5.20 -11.85 1.23
N PRO A 210 -5.10 -11.75 2.57
CA PRO A 210 -3.95 -11.15 3.22
C PRO A 210 -2.66 -11.96 2.97
N LYS A 211 -1.64 -11.26 2.47
CA LYS A 211 -0.29 -11.75 2.17
C LYS A 211 0.69 -11.08 3.11
N VAL A 212 1.12 -11.80 4.15
CA VAL A 212 1.87 -11.26 5.29
C VAL A 212 3.33 -11.68 5.19
N PHE A 213 4.24 -10.71 5.15
CA PHE A 213 5.68 -10.94 5.08
C PHE A 213 6.37 -10.39 6.33
N PHE A 214 7.09 -11.24 7.05
CA PHE A 214 7.96 -10.88 8.16
C PHE A 214 9.41 -11.15 7.75
N ILE A 215 10.22 -10.09 7.64
CA ILE A 215 11.58 -10.19 7.12
C ILE A 215 12.54 -9.72 8.19
N GLN A 216 13.45 -10.59 8.59
CA GLN A 216 14.63 -10.24 9.38
C GLN A 216 15.85 -10.22 8.44
N ASN A 217 16.35 -9.02 8.17
CA ASN A 217 17.51 -8.81 7.30
C ASN A 217 18.72 -8.35 8.10
N TYR A 218 19.87 -9.02 7.93
CA TYR A 218 21.12 -8.61 8.55
C TYR A 218 22.02 -7.94 7.52
N VAL A 219 22.28 -6.65 7.72
CA VAL A 219 23.03 -5.79 6.80
C VAL A 219 24.37 -5.40 7.41
N VAL A 220 25.38 -5.21 6.57
CA VAL A 220 26.66 -4.64 7.01
C VAL A 220 26.47 -3.14 7.13
N SER A 221 26.64 -2.57 8.32
CA SER A 221 26.75 -1.11 8.44
C SER A 221 28.08 -0.68 7.84
N GLU A 222 28.06 -0.05 6.67
CA GLU A 222 29.23 0.68 6.20
C GLU A 222 29.47 1.83 7.19
N GLY A 223 30.56 1.75 7.94
CA GLY A 223 31.00 2.85 8.79
C GLY A 223 31.12 4.11 7.94
N GLN A 224 30.73 5.26 8.50
CA GLN A 224 30.75 6.56 7.82
C GLN A 224 32.09 6.78 7.10
N LEU A 225 32.08 6.57 5.79
CA LEU A 225 33.01 7.16 4.86
C LEU A 225 32.14 8.01 3.96
N GLU A 226 32.12 9.30 4.30
CA GLU A 226 31.73 10.34 3.38
C GLU A 226 32.54 10.16 2.10
N ASP A 227 31.86 9.87 0.99
CA ASP A 227 32.30 10.46 -0.27
C ASP A 227 31.12 11.19 -0.91
N SER A 228 31.25 12.51 -0.83
CA SER A 228 30.39 13.50 -1.41
C SER A 228 30.52 13.43 -2.93
N SER A 229 29.47 12.99 -3.62
CA SER A 229 29.21 13.47 -4.98
C SER A 229 27.72 13.47 -5.30
N LEU A 230 27.09 14.54 -4.83
CA LEU A 230 25.84 15.06 -5.34
C LEU A 230 26.09 15.54 -6.79
N LEU A 231 25.70 14.73 -7.78
CA LEU A 231 25.51 15.18 -9.16
C LEU A 231 24.21 14.59 -9.70
N GLU A 232 23.14 15.36 -9.54
CA GLU A 232 21.93 15.19 -10.35
C GLU A 232 22.26 15.62 -11.79
N VAL A 233 22.12 14.70 -12.74
CA VAL A 233 22.21 15.00 -14.17
C VAL A 233 20.83 14.84 -14.78
N ASP A 234 20.35 15.93 -15.35
CA ASP A 234 19.07 16.08 -16.05
C ASP A 234 19.06 15.34 -17.41
N GLY A 235 17.89 14.86 -17.81
CA GLY A 235 17.55 14.49 -19.18
C GLY A 235 16.81 13.15 -19.38
N PRO A 236 16.07 12.98 -20.50
CA PRO A 236 15.03 13.86 -21.04
C PRO A 236 13.66 13.13 -21.12
N ALA A 237 12.60 13.91 -21.33
CA ALA A 237 11.22 13.48 -21.50
C ALA A 237 10.92 12.79 -22.84
N MET A 238 10.17 11.67 -22.83
CA MET A 238 9.13 11.19 -23.80
C MET A 238 8.82 9.69 -23.54
N LYS A 239 7.62 9.09 -23.68
CA LYS A 239 6.39 9.37 -24.44
C LYS A 239 5.15 8.83 -23.71
N ASN A 240 4.02 9.45 -24.04
CA ASN A 240 2.64 9.04 -23.79
C ASN A 240 2.39 7.52 -23.92
N VAL A 241 1.75 6.95 -22.91
CA VAL A 241 0.93 5.74 -23.05
C VAL A 241 -0.52 6.18 -22.89
N GLU A 242 -1.32 5.99 -23.94
CA GLU A 242 -2.76 6.25 -23.95
C GLU A 242 -3.48 5.43 -22.88
N PHE A 243 -4.13 6.11 -21.93
CA PHE A 243 -5.13 5.47 -21.08
C PHE A 243 -6.42 5.30 -21.88
N LYS A 244 -6.65 4.10 -22.41
CA LYS A 244 -8.01 3.68 -22.79
C LYS A 244 -8.82 3.48 -21.50
N ALA A 245 -10.01 4.09 -21.45
CA ALA A 245 -10.94 4.01 -20.34
C ALA A 245 -11.23 2.54 -19.94
N PRO A 246 -11.17 2.17 -18.64
CA PRO A 246 -11.69 0.90 -18.20
C PRO A 246 -13.21 0.91 -18.29
N GLN A 247 -13.73 0.05 -19.16
CA GLN A 247 -15.12 -0.36 -19.21
C GLN A 247 -15.55 -0.87 -17.83
N ARG A 248 -16.74 -0.46 -17.36
CA ARG A 248 -17.36 -1.02 -16.15
C ARG A 248 -17.51 -2.53 -16.29
N GLY A 249 -16.85 -3.29 -15.42
CA GLY A 249 -17.04 -4.73 -15.29
C GLY A 249 -16.11 -5.35 -14.24
N LEU A 250 -16.70 -5.85 -13.15
CA LEU A 250 -16.11 -6.56 -12.00
C LEU A 250 -15.11 -5.78 -11.13
N SER A 251 -15.45 -5.66 -9.84
CA SER A 251 -14.51 -5.25 -8.78
C SER A 251 -13.26 -6.14 -8.83
N THR A 252 -12.21 -5.66 -9.48
CA THR A 252 -10.91 -6.32 -9.53
C THR A 252 -10.05 -5.66 -8.48
N VAL A 253 -9.76 -6.39 -7.40
CA VAL A 253 -8.82 -5.96 -6.36
C VAL A 253 -7.51 -5.53 -7.04
N HIS A 254 -6.97 -4.38 -6.66
CA HIS A 254 -5.72 -3.87 -7.23
C HIS A 254 -4.60 -4.90 -7.03
N ARG A 255 -3.76 -5.14 -8.04
CA ARG A 255 -2.75 -6.22 -8.02
C ARG A 255 -1.79 -6.19 -6.82
N GLU A 256 -1.59 -5.02 -6.21
CA GLU A 256 -0.68 -4.81 -5.08
C GLU A 256 -1.40 -4.69 -3.72
N ALA A 257 -2.71 -4.92 -3.68
CA ALA A 257 -3.52 -4.87 -2.47
C ALA A 257 -3.29 -6.11 -1.58
N ASP A 258 -3.77 -6.00 -0.33
CA ASP A 258 -3.74 -7.06 0.68
C ASP A 258 -2.33 -7.56 1.04
N PHE A 259 -1.32 -6.70 0.91
CA PHE A 259 0.04 -6.98 1.40
C PHE A 259 0.27 -6.35 2.77
N PHE A 260 0.82 -7.13 3.68
CA PHE A 260 1.44 -6.64 4.89
C PHE A 260 2.93 -6.94 4.84
N TRP A 261 3.77 -5.92 5.02
CA TRP A 261 5.23 -6.03 4.88
C TRP A 261 5.93 -5.47 6.11
N SER A 262 6.50 -6.36 6.93
CA SER A 262 7.26 -6.01 8.12
C SER A 262 8.72 -6.39 7.93
N LEU A 263 9.57 -5.37 7.73
CA LEU A 263 11.01 -5.52 7.51
C LEU A 263 11.76 -5.00 8.74
N CYS A 264 12.48 -5.89 9.42
CA CYS A 264 13.43 -5.56 10.47
C CYS A 264 14.85 -5.69 9.92
N THR A 265 15.64 -4.63 10.02
CA THR A 265 17.07 -4.62 9.66
C THR A 265 17.91 -4.59 10.92
N ALA A 266 18.94 -5.42 10.99
CA ALA A 266 19.89 -5.47 12.09
C ALA A 266 21.32 -5.61 11.57
N ASP A 267 22.31 -5.24 12.37
CA ASP A 267 23.71 -5.30 11.95
C ASP A 267 24.24 -6.73 11.92
N VAL A 268 25.01 -7.08 10.88
CA VAL A 268 25.62 -8.42 10.72
C VAL A 268 26.52 -8.80 11.90
N SER A 269 27.14 -7.84 12.61
CA SER A 269 27.96 -8.12 13.80
C SER A 269 27.20 -8.86 14.91
N LEU A 270 25.86 -8.78 14.96
CA LEU A 270 25.05 -9.55 15.90
C LEU A 270 25.11 -11.06 15.62
N LEU A 271 25.27 -11.45 14.35
CA LEU A 271 25.43 -12.85 13.97
C LEU A 271 26.83 -13.37 14.36
N GLU A 272 27.84 -12.51 14.29
CA GLU A 272 29.23 -12.86 14.63
C GLU A 272 29.42 -12.99 16.15
N ARG A 273 28.73 -12.15 16.93
CA ARG A 273 28.83 -12.13 18.39
C ARG A 273 28.03 -13.24 19.07
N SER A 274 26.97 -13.72 18.44
CA SER A 274 26.07 -14.72 19.01
C SER A 274 25.43 -15.54 17.90
N CYS A 275 26.17 -16.53 17.40
CA CYS A 275 25.75 -17.41 16.30
C CYS A 275 24.52 -18.29 16.61
N SER A 276 23.89 -18.13 17.79
CA SER A 276 22.76 -18.95 18.26
C SER A 276 21.64 -18.20 18.96
N SER A 277 21.70 -16.87 19.11
CA SER A 277 20.61 -16.12 19.75
C SER A 277 19.54 -15.75 18.71
N PRO A 278 18.26 -16.08 18.93
CA PRO A 278 17.19 -15.67 18.01
C PRO A 278 17.05 -14.14 18.00
N SER A 279 16.63 -13.58 16.86
CA SER A 279 16.34 -12.15 16.75
C SER A 279 15.27 -11.73 17.77
N LEU A 280 15.53 -10.63 18.51
CA LEU A 280 14.57 -10.01 19.42
C LEU A 280 13.25 -9.65 18.72
N TYR A 281 13.32 -9.24 17.44
CA TYR A 281 12.14 -8.94 16.64
C TYR A 281 11.27 -10.19 16.44
N LEU A 282 11.89 -11.31 16.06
CA LEU A 282 11.18 -12.57 15.83
C LEU A 282 10.65 -13.17 17.15
N GLN A 283 11.38 -13.02 18.25
CA GLN A 283 10.94 -13.43 19.57
C GLN A 283 9.71 -12.62 20.03
N CYS A 284 9.76 -11.30 19.91
CA CYS A 284 8.65 -10.43 20.27
C CYS A 284 7.41 -10.71 19.40
N LEU A 285 7.60 -10.87 18.09
CA LEU A 285 6.54 -11.26 17.16
C LEU A 285 5.86 -12.56 17.59
N SER A 286 6.66 -13.59 17.84
CA SER A 286 6.18 -14.90 18.30
C SER A 286 5.41 -14.79 19.62
N GLN A 287 5.95 -14.04 20.58
CA GLN A 287 5.31 -13.84 21.87
C GLN A 287 3.94 -13.15 21.72
N LYS A 288 3.87 -12.06 20.94
CA LYS A 288 2.62 -11.33 20.71
C LYS A 288 1.56 -12.16 20.03
N LEU A 289 1.94 -12.91 19.00
CA LEU A 289 1.04 -13.82 18.29
C LEU A 289 0.55 -15.01 19.13
N ARG A 290 1.27 -15.39 20.19
CA ARG A 290 0.80 -16.42 21.14
C ARG A 290 -0.07 -15.86 22.26
N GLN A 291 0.25 -14.68 22.78
CA GLN A 291 -0.39 -14.11 23.98
C GLN A 291 -1.75 -13.47 23.69
N GLU A 292 -1.93 -12.88 22.50
CA GLU A 292 -3.09 -12.05 22.16
C GLU A 292 -4.02 -12.73 21.13
N ARG A 293 -4.27 -14.04 21.31
CA ARG A 293 -5.13 -14.84 20.42
C ARG A 293 -6.62 -14.64 20.61
#